data_AF-A0A6J5EVM0-F1
#
_entry.id   AF-A0A6J5EVM0-F1
#
_cell.length_a   1.000
_cell.length_b   1.000
_cell.length_c   1.000
_cell.angle_alpha   90.00
_cell.angle_beta   90.00
_cell.angle_gamma   90.00
#
_symmetry.space_group_name_H-M   'P 1'
#
loop_
_entity.id
_entity.type
_entity.pdbx_description
1 polymer ?
#
loop_
_entity_poly.entity_id
_entity_poly.type
_entity_poly.pdbx_seq_one_letter_code
_entity_poly.pdbx_strand_id
1 'polypeptide(L)'
;MERHYRKVIHEDGAFDATRFSAFVELQKPAVKQAILKAGYTLDDFAKWVDQRLIDPLNTVRLLPRILPNIQARKVFLEDGAKEAAKLFDVPASASTQALSLEELSRALAQKINQMSWKDLERLKENPAHPIAENLFELKETVDDICQKIRDEGA
;
A
#
# COMPACT_ATOMS: atom_id res chain seq x y z
N MET A 1 -19.37 -2.37 4.89
CA MET A 1 -18.49 -2.65 3.74
C MET A 1 -19.15 -3.58 2.73
N GLU A 2 -19.66 -4.74 3.14
CA GLU A 2 -20.42 -5.65 2.27
C GLU A 2 -21.57 -4.99 1.48
N ARG A 3 -22.29 -4.05 2.11
CA ARG A 3 -23.38 -3.28 1.47
C ARG A 3 -22.94 -2.39 0.30
N HIS A 4 -21.67 -1.99 0.23
CA HIS A 4 -21.16 -1.21 -0.91
C HIS A 4 -20.72 -2.13 -2.04
N TYR A 5 -20.05 -3.25 -1.70
CA TYR A 5 -19.60 -4.21 -2.70
C TYR A 5 -20.77 -4.92 -3.40
N ARG A 6 -21.80 -5.33 -2.65
CA ARG A 6 -23.02 -5.96 -3.21
C ARG A 6 -23.80 -5.07 -4.19
N LYS A 7 -23.63 -3.73 -4.14
CA LYS A 7 -24.30 -2.80 -5.08
C LYS A 7 -23.64 -2.74 -6.44
N VAL A 8 -22.38 -3.14 -6.54
CA VAL A 8 -21.55 -2.98 -7.75
C VAL A 8 -21.43 -4.28 -8.54
N ILE A 9 -21.71 -5.43 -7.90
CA ILE A 9 -21.78 -6.72 -8.56
C ILE A 9 -23.04 -6.74 -9.44
N HIS A 10 -22.87 -6.95 -10.76
CA HIS A 10 -23.98 -7.12 -11.71
C HIS A 10 -24.88 -8.30 -11.28
N GLU A 11 -26.17 -8.29 -11.63
CA GLU A 11 -27.15 -9.33 -11.23
C GLU A 11 -26.73 -10.77 -11.61
N ASP A 12 -25.85 -10.91 -12.61
CA ASP A 12 -25.30 -12.19 -13.08
C ASP A 12 -23.88 -12.50 -12.56
N GLY A 13 -23.29 -11.60 -11.77
CA GLY A 13 -21.94 -11.74 -11.23
C GLY A 13 -21.92 -12.56 -9.93
N ALA A 14 -21.11 -13.62 -9.90
CA ALA A 14 -20.91 -14.38 -8.67
C ALA A 14 -20.21 -13.51 -7.62
N PHE A 15 -20.78 -13.43 -6.41
CA PHE A 15 -20.15 -12.76 -5.27
C PHE A 15 -18.78 -13.39 -4.98
N ASP A 16 -17.71 -12.66 -5.27
CA ASP A 16 -16.35 -13.12 -5.04
C ASP A 16 -15.87 -12.71 -3.64
N ALA A 17 -16.06 -13.62 -2.68
CA ALA A 17 -15.66 -13.42 -1.30
C ALA A 17 -14.15 -13.20 -1.13
N THR A 18 -13.32 -13.64 -2.09
CA THR A 18 -11.86 -13.45 -2.01
C THR A 18 -11.45 -11.98 -2.09
N ARG A 19 -12.30 -11.12 -2.66
CA ARG A 19 -12.08 -9.68 -2.78
C ARG A 19 -12.34 -8.90 -1.49
N PHE A 20 -12.86 -9.57 -0.46
CA PHE A 20 -13.10 -8.95 0.84
C PHE A 20 -11.81 -8.42 1.49
N SER A 21 -10.65 -9.02 1.19
CA SER A 21 -9.35 -8.55 1.68
C SER A 21 -9.05 -7.10 1.26
N ALA A 22 -9.48 -6.65 0.06
CA ALA A 22 -9.35 -5.25 -0.33
C ALA A 22 -10.19 -4.31 0.55
N PHE A 23 -11.36 -4.75 1.01
CA PHE A 23 -12.22 -3.98 1.90
C PHE A 23 -11.72 -3.93 3.35
N VAL A 24 -10.97 -4.95 3.76
CA VAL A 24 -10.21 -4.94 5.03
C VAL A 24 -9.13 -3.87 4.96
N GLU A 25 -8.33 -3.84 3.89
CA GLU A 25 -7.30 -2.82 3.67
C GLU A 25 -7.89 -1.40 3.59
N LEU A 26 -9.06 -1.24 2.98
CA LEU A 26 -9.79 0.03 2.95
C LEU A 26 -10.17 0.56 4.34
N GLN A 27 -10.22 -0.30 5.39
CA GLN A 27 -10.47 0.19 6.75
C GLN A 27 -9.31 1.02 7.30
N LYS A 28 -8.11 0.92 6.71
CA LYS A 28 -6.96 1.74 7.12
C LYS A 28 -7.28 3.22 6.86
N PRO A 29 -7.14 4.11 7.88
CA PRO A 29 -7.51 5.52 7.75
C PRO A 29 -6.82 6.24 6.59
N ALA A 30 -5.54 5.94 6.35
CA ALA A 30 -4.76 6.56 5.27
C ALA A 30 -5.36 6.28 3.88
N VAL A 31 -5.75 5.03 3.61
CA VAL A 31 -6.37 4.62 2.35
C VAL A 31 -7.72 5.31 2.16
N LYS A 32 -8.58 5.24 3.18
CA LYS A 32 -9.92 5.84 3.10
C LYS A 32 -9.86 7.36 2.91
N GLN A 33 -8.97 8.04 3.64
CA GLN A 33 -8.78 9.49 3.49
C GLN A 33 -8.22 9.86 2.12
N ALA A 34 -7.29 9.08 1.57
CA ALA A 34 -6.73 9.34 0.24
C ALA A 34 -7.80 9.31 -0.86
N ILE A 35 -8.69 8.31 -0.81
CA ILE A 35 -9.80 8.17 -1.76
C ILE A 35 -10.72 9.41 -1.70
N LEU A 36 -11.15 9.78 -0.48
CA LEU A 36 -12.04 10.92 -0.28
C LEU A 36 -11.37 12.26 -0.66
N LYS A 37 -10.11 12.47 -0.30
CA LYS A 37 -9.35 13.68 -0.66
C LYS A 37 -9.15 13.82 -2.17
N ALA A 38 -9.04 12.71 -2.88
CA ALA A 38 -8.94 12.68 -4.33
C ALA A 38 -10.30 12.88 -5.04
N GLY A 39 -11.40 13.06 -4.28
CA GLY A 39 -12.74 13.32 -4.80
C GLY A 39 -13.53 12.07 -5.19
N TYR A 40 -13.04 10.88 -4.83
CA TYR A 40 -13.70 9.61 -5.13
C TYR A 40 -14.54 9.10 -3.97
N THR A 41 -15.50 8.24 -4.29
CA THR A 41 -16.39 7.60 -3.33
C THR A 41 -15.96 6.17 -3.01
N LEU A 42 -16.56 5.57 -1.97
CA LEU A 42 -16.37 4.14 -1.70
C LEU A 42 -17.01 3.24 -2.76
N ASP A 43 -17.99 3.75 -3.50
CA ASP A 43 -18.61 3.03 -4.61
C ASP A 43 -17.66 3.01 -5.82
N ASP A 44 -16.88 4.07 -6.04
CA ASP A 44 -15.79 4.07 -7.04
C ASP A 44 -14.70 3.06 -6.67
N PHE A 45 -14.33 2.99 -5.38
CA PHE A 45 -13.41 1.96 -4.91
C PHE A 45 -13.94 0.54 -5.17
N ALA A 46 -15.22 0.29 -4.89
CA ALA A 46 -15.82 -1.01 -5.17
C ALA A 46 -15.78 -1.37 -6.66
N LYS A 47 -15.98 -0.38 -7.56
CA LYS A 47 -15.81 -0.56 -9.02
C LYS A 47 -14.36 -0.90 -9.38
N TRP A 48 -13.37 -0.22 -8.79
CA TRP A 48 -11.96 -0.52 -9.07
C TRP A 48 -11.56 -1.93 -8.64
N VAL A 49 -12.10 -2.40 -7.50
CA VAL A 49 -11.91 -3.78 -7.06
C VAL A 49 -12.54 -4.73 -8.08
N ASP A 50 -13.78 -4.50 -8.50
CA ASP A 50 -14.48 -5.36 -9.47
C ASP A 50 -13.73 -5.43 -10.82
N GLN A 51 -13.36 -4.27 -11.35
CA GLN A 51 -12.61 -4.07 -12.60
C GLN A 51 -11.15 -4.55 -12.56
N ARG A 52 -10.69 -5.10 -11.43
CA ARG A 52 -9.29 -5.55 -11.22
C ARG A 52 -8.23 -4.45 -11.38
N LEU A 53 -8.61 -3.19 -11.18
CA LEU A 53 -7.64 -2.09 -11.06
C LEU A 53 -6.86 -2.16 -9.74
N ILE A 54 -7.32 -2.96 -8.79
CA ILE A 54 -6.66 -3.26 -7.52
C ILE A 54 -6.32 -4.76 -7.48
N ASP A 55 -5.20 -5.11 -8.12
CA ASP A 55 -4.69 -6.48 -8.21
C ASP A 55 -3.15 -6.46 -8.15
N PRO A 56 -2.49 -7.19 -7.22
CA PRO A 56 -3.07 -7.95 -6.09
C PRO A 56 -3.78 -7.06 -5.06
N LEU A 57 -4.68 -7.63 -4.25
CA LEU A 57 -5.54 -6.86 -3.32
C LEU A 57 -4.77 -6.05 -2.27
N ASN A 58 -3.49 -6.37 -2.01
CA ASN A 58 -2.64 -5.56 -1.13
C ASN A 58 -2.21 -4.21 -1.77
N THR A 59 -2.37 -4.05 -3.10
CA THR A 59 -2.10 -2.77 -3.79
C THR A 59 -3.06 -1.65 -3.40
N VAL A 60 -4.13 -1.95 -2.65
CA VAL A 60 -4.96 -0.95 -1.96
C VAL A 60 -4.11 0.02 -1.13
N ARG A 61 -3.05 -0.47 -0.50
CA ARG A 61 -2.14 0.32 0.33
C ARG A 61 -1.35 1.38 -0.47
N LEU A 62 -1.29 1.26 -1.80
CA LEU A 62 -0.60 2.19 -2.69
C LEU A 62 -1.46 3.41 -3.06
N LEU A 63 -2.79 3.34 -2.86
CA LEU A 63 -3.72 4.43 -3.20
C LEU A 63 -3.34 5.79 -2.58
N PRO A 64 -2.86 5.89 -1.31
CA PRO A 64 -2.37 7.14 -0.74
C PRO A 64 -1.24 7.81 -1.52
N ARG A 65 -0.38 7.04 -2.20
CA ARG A 65 0.71 7.56 -3.02
C ARG A 65 0.27 7.81 -4.47
N ILE A 66 -0.56 6.92 -5.02
CA ILE A 66 -1.06 6.98 -6.39
C ILE A 66 -2.01 8.16 -6.61
N LEU A 67 -3.06 8.27 -5.79
CA LEU A 67 -4.18 9.20 -6.03
C LEU A 67 -3.80 10.69 -6.01
N PRO A 68 -2.88 11.20 -5.17
CA PRO A 68 -2.48 12.61 -5.23
C PRO A 68 -1.60 12.94 -6.45
N ASN A 69 -0.91 11.97 -7.05
CA ASN A 69 -0.07 12.19 -8.22
C ASN A 69 -0.89 12.11 -9.52
N ILE A 70 -0.93 13.19 -10.31
CA ILE A 70 -1.76 13.28 -11.53
C ILE A 70 -1.40 12.20 -12.56
N GLN A 71 -0.10 11.92 -12.76
CA GLN A 71 0.35 10.92 -13.72
C GLN A 71 0.05 9.50 -13.22
N ALA A 72 0.37 9.20 -11.96
CA ALA A 72 0.11 7.87 -11.39
C ALA A 72 -1.39 7.57 -11.28
N ARG A 73 -2.20 8.57 -10.95
CA ARG A 73 -3.66 8.44 -10.96
C ARG A 73 -4.19 8.14 -12.36
N LYS A 74 -3.63 8.76 -13.41
CA LYS A 74 -4.01 8.46 -14.80
C LYS A 74 -3.72 7.00 -15.14
N VAL A 75 -2.48 6.55 -14.90
CA VAL A 75 -2.07 5.15 -15.15
C VAL A 75 -2.90 4.19 -14.31
N PHE A 76 -3.23 4.52 -13.06
CA PHE A 76 -4.07 3.68 -12.22
C PHE A 76 -5.47 3.45 -12.80
N LEU A 77 -6.09 4.50 -13.35
CA LEU A 77 -7.43 4.42 -13.92
C LEU A 77 -7.47 3.72 -15.29
N GLU A 78 -6.33 3.64 -15.98
CA GLU A 78 -6.19 3.00 -17.29
C GLU A 78 -5.70 1.53 -17.15
N ASP A 79 -4.65 1.31 -16.36
CA ASP A 79 -3.87 0.07 -16.32
C ASP A 79 -3.80 -0.59 -14.92
N GLY A 80 -4.30 0.08 -13.88
CA GLY A 80 -4.38 -0.45 -12.52
C GLY A 80 -3.20 -0.08 -11.59
N ALA A 81 -3.36 -0.42 -10.31
CA ALA A 81 -2.52 0.08 -9.22
C ALA A 81 -1.08 -0.42 -9.30
N LYS A 82 -0.87 -1.64 -9.78
CA LYS A 82 0.47 -2.22 -9.98
C LYS A 82 1.27 -1.46 -11.03
N GLU A 83 0.65 -1.08 -12.14
CA GLU A 83 1.31 -0.32 -13.20
C GLU A 83 1.59 1.12 -12.76
N ALA A 84 0.63 1.75 -12.08
CA ALA A 84 0.83 3.07 -11.48
C ALA A 84 1.99 3.10 -10.48
N ALA A 85 2.19 2.01 -9.72
CA ALA A 85 3.27 1.90 -8.74
C ALA A 85 4.66 2.01 -9.36
N LYS A 86 4.83 1.56 -10.62
CA LYS A 86 6.12 1.60 -11.34
C LYS A 86 6.66 3.02 -11.52
N LEU A 87 5.79 4.03 -11.51
CA LEU A 87 6.21 5.44 -11.58
C LEU A 87 6.95 5.91 -10.33
N PHE A 88 6.77 5.21 -9.21
CA PHE A 88 7.47 5.47 -7.95
C PHE A 88 8.62 4.50 -7.70
N ASP A 89 8.74 3.47 -8.54
CA ASP A 89 9.72 2.41 -8.39
C ASP A 89 11.07 2.95 -8.88
N VAL A 90 11.78 3.61 -7.97
CA VAL A 90 13.20 3.88 -8.16
C VAL A 90 13.89 2.53 -7.96
N PRO A 91 14.41 1.88 -9.01
CA PRO A 91 15.05 0.60 -8.85
C PRO A 91 16.17 0.75 -7.82
N ALA A 92 16.16 -0.15 -6.83
CA ALA A 92 17.26 -0.24 -5.89
C ALA A 92 18.56 -0.32 -6.68
N SER A 93 19.60 0.40 -6.25
CA SER A 93 20.89 0.37 -6.95
C SER A 93 21.35 -1.07 -7.12
N ALA A 94 22.11 -1.36 -8.19
CA ALA A 94 22.63 -2.71 -8.45
C ALA A 94 23.37 -3.30 -7.23
N SER A 95 24.02 -2.45 -6.43
CA SER A 95 24.67 -2.82 -5.17
C SER A 95 23.70 -3.26 -4.06
N THR A 96 22.50 -2.70 -4.02
CA THR A 96 21.47 -3.02 -3.02
C THR A 96 20.73 -4.31 -3.39
N GLN A 97 20.54 -4.58 -4.68
CA GLN A 97 19.92 -5.82 -5.17
C GLN A 97 20.82 -7.06 -4.97
N ALA A 98 22.13 -6.86 -4.87
CA ALA A 98 23.09 -7.93 -4.63
C ALA A 98 23.13 -8.40 -3.16
N LEU A 99 22.57 -7.63 -2.23
CA LEU A 99 22.55 -7.97 -0.81
C LEU A 99 21.45 -8.99 -0.51
N SER A 100 21.77 -9.95 0.35
CA SER A 100 20.79 -10.89 0.91
C SER A 100 19.78 -10.17 1.82
N LEU A 101 18.61 -10.80 2.03
CA LEU A 101 17.60 -10.27 2.97
C LEU A 101 18.15 -10.17 4.41
N GLU A 102 19.05 -11.08 4.80
CA GLU A 102 19.76 -11.03 6.09
C GLU A 102 20.64 -9.78 6.21
N GLU A 103 21.46 -9.50 5.18
CA GLU A 103 22.33 -8.33 5.16
C GLU A 103 21.53 -7.02 5.16
N LEU A 104 20.46 -6.96 4.37
CA LEU A 104 19.57 -5.80 4.29
C LEU A 104 18.87 -5.53 5.63
N SER A 105 18.29 -6.55 6.24
CA SER A 105 17.58 -6.40 7.53
C SER A 105 18.51 -5.91 8.64
N ARG A 106 19.72 -6.48 8.74
CA ARG A 106 20.73 -6.04 9.73
C ARG A 106 21.23 -4.62 9.48
N ALA A 107 21.58 -4.30 8.23
CA ALA A 107 22.08 -2.97 7.87
C ALA A 107 21.03 -1.88 8.09
N LEU A 108 19.78 -2.17 7.75
CA LEU A 108 18.65 -1.26 7.94
C LEU A 108 18.35 -1.03 9.42
N ALA A 109 18.28 -2.09 10.23
CA ALA A 109 18.10 -1.98 11.66
C ALA A 109 19.21 -1.13 12.31
N GLN A 110 20.46 -1.35 11.91
CA GLN A 110 21.60 -0.54 12.39
C GLN A 110 21.44 0.94 12.02
N LYS A 111 21.03 1.24 10.79
CA LYS A 111 20.81 2.63 10.35
C LYS A 111 19.67 3.32 11.08
N ILE A 112 18.55 2.62 11.30
CA ILE A 112 17.42 3.15 12.07
C ILE A 112 17.86 3.45 13.52
N ASN A 113 18.59 2.53 14.15
CA ASN A 113 19.10 2.71 15.52
C ASN A 113 20.14 3.84 15.66
N GLN A 114 20.81 4.19 14.56
CA GLN A 114 21.77 5.31 14.50
C GLN A 114 21.11 6.66 14.17
N MET A 115 19.79 6.70 13.95
CA MET A 115 19.08 7.94 13.63
C MET A 115 19.17 8.92 14.79
N SER A 116 19.55 10.17 14.49
CA SER A 116 19.66 11.19 15.52
C SER A 116 18.27 11.67 15.98
N TRP A 117 18.20 12.20 17.20
CA TRP A 117 16.97 12.81 17.71
C TRP A 117 16.44 13.93 16.80
N LYS A 118 17.35 14.73 16.21
CA LYS A 118 16.98 15.81 15.29
C LYS A 118 16.34 15.29 14.00
N ASP A 119 16.85 14.17 13.47
CA ASP A 119 16.27 13.55 12.28
C ASP A 119 14.88 12.99 12.59
N LEU A 120 14.72 12.37 13.76
CA LEU A 120 13.43 11.87 14.21
C LEU A 120 12.41 12.99 14.38
N GLU A 121 12.80 14.11 15.00
CA GLU A 121 11.94 15.28 15.18
C GLU A 121 11.49 15.86 13.83
N ARG A 122 12.41 15.98 12.87
CA ARG A 122 12.11 16.41 11.49
C ARG A 122 11.10 15.49 10.80
N LEU A 123 11.19 14.17 11.01
CA LEU A 123 10.22 13.22 10.44
C LEU A 123 8.86 13.29 11.16
N LYS A 124 8.82 13.61 12.46
CA LYS A 124 7.57 13.83 13.19
C LYS A 124 6.83 15.08 12.73
N GLU A 125 7.56 16.16 12.42
CA GLU A 125 7.00 17.40 11.89
C GLU A 125 6.52 17.27 10.44
N ASN A 126 7.11 16.35 9.66
CA ASN A 126 6.69 16.05 8.30
C ASN A 126 6.46 14.54 8.07
N PRO A 127 5.30 14.01 8.49
CA PRO A 127 4.95 12.60 8.31
C PRO A 127 4.79 12.18 6.83
N ALA A 128 4.62 13.14 5.91
CA ALA A 128 4.56 12.90 4.47
C ALA A 128 5.95 12.89 3.80
N HIS A 129 7.03 12.99 4.59
CA HIS A 129 8.39 12.88 4.08
C HIS A 129 8.62 11.45 3.52
N PRO A 130 9.28 11.28 2.35
CA PRO A 130 9.45 9.96 1.74
C PRO A 130 10.09 8.90 2.65
N ILE A 131 11.03 9.31 3.52
CA ILE A 131 11.63 8.40 4.52
C ILE A 131 10.58 7.91 5.52
N ALA A 132 9.70 8.77 6.01
CA ALA A 132 8.67 8.39 6.97
C ALA A 132 7.65 7.44 6.31
N GLU A 133 7.20 7.76 5.10
CA GLU A 133 6.30 6.89 4.32
C GLU A 133 6.92 5.50 4.09
N ASN A 134 8.18 5.45 3.63
CA ASN A 134 8.88 4.18 3.41
C ASN A 134 9.09 3.39 4.71
N LEU A 135 9.34 4.05 5.85
CA LEU A 135 9.48 3.37 7.14
C LEU A 135 8.15 2.81 7.65
N PHE A 136 7.04 3.51 7.45
CA PHE A 136 5.71 2.98 7.79
C PHE A 136 5.32 1.79 6.92
N GLU A 137 5.58 1.87 5.61
CA GLU A 137 5.35 0.77 4.67
C GLU A 137 6.22 -0.45 5.02
N LEU A 138 7.50 -0.22 5.34
CA LEU A 138 8.41 -1.26 5.82
C LEU A 138 7.87 -1.91 7.10
N LYS A 139 7.44 -1.11 8.08
CA LYS A 139 6.88 -1.63 9.34
C LYS A 139 5.71 -2.56 9.07
N GLU A 140 4.73 -2.13 8.27
CA GLU A 140 3.58 -2.98 7.94
C GLU A 140 4.01 -4.28 7.25
N THR A 141 4.95 -4.20 6.31
CA THR A 141 5.45 -5.38 5.57
C THR A 141 6.18 -6.36 6.49
N VAL A 142 7.01 -5.86 7.40
CA VAL A 142 7.75 -6.66 8.37
C VAL A 142 6.81 -7.29 9.40
N ASP A 143 5.81 -6.54 9.88
CA ASP A 143 4.80 -7.06 10.81
C ASP A 143 4.00 -8.21 10.15
N ASP A 144 3.56 -8.01 8.90
CA ASP A 144 2.78 -9.01 8.14
C ASP A 144 3.57 -10.33 7.98
N ILE A 145 4.87 -10.27 7.65
CA ILE A 145 5.68 -11.48 7.49
C ILE A 145 6.02 -12.13 8.85
N CYS A 146 6.28 -11.32 9.88
CA CYS A 146 6.53 -11.83 11.23
C CYS A 146 5.31 -12.55 11.80
N GLN A 147 4.11 -12.03 11.52
CA GLN A 147 2.87 -12.67 11.93
C GLN A 147 2.72 -14.05 11.26
N LYS A 148 2.94 -14.14 9.95
CA LYS A 148 2.90 -15.43 9.22
C LYS A 148 3.90 -16.44 9.77
N ILE A 149 5.14 -16.02 10.05
CA ILE A 149 6.16 -16.90 10.64
C ILE A 149 5.73 -17.44 12.01
N ARG A 150 5.04 -16.62 12.82
CA ARG A 150 4.54 -17.03 14.13
C ARG A 150 3.34 -17.98 14.02
N ASP A 151 2.46 -17.73 13.07
CA ASP A 151 1.24 -18.53 12.84
C ASP A 151 1.55 -19.90 12.23
N GLU A 152 2.64 -20.03 11.45
CA GLU A 152 3.13 -21.34 10.96
C GLU A 152 3.81 -22.18 12.07
N GLY A 153 3.92 -21.65 13.29
CA GLY A 153 4.48 -22.33 14.46
C GLY A 153 3.45 -22.85 15.48
N ALA A 154 2.14 -22.77 15.19
CA ALA A 154 1.05 -23.26 16.05
C ALA A 154 0.35 -24.50 15.43
#